data_AF-A0A221VZS8-F1
#
_entry.id   AF-A0A221VZS8-F1
#
_cell.length_a   1.000
_cell.length_b   1.000
_cell.length_c   1.000
_cell.angle_alpha   90.00
_cell.angle_beta   90.00
_cell.angle_gamma   90.00
#
_symmetry.space_group_name_H-M   'P 1'
#
loop_
_entity.id
_entity.type
_entity.pdbx_description
1 polymer ?
#
loop_
_entity_poly.entity_id
_entity_poly.type
_entity_poly.pdbx_seq_one_letter_code
_entity_poly.pdbx_strand_id
1 'polypeptide(L)'
;MAPHHARAAQVHRGAGLFDLRWILALLFIVYGGVLTVLGVGFTTEEDLAKAAGVAINLWAGLAMLLAAALFALWARLRPVVVDPRLIDHGDDDNP
;
A
#
# COMPACT_ATOMS: atom_id res chain seq x y z
N MET A 1 27.35 -34.62 -29.41
CA MET A 1 27.71 -33.34 -28.75
C MET A 1 26.78 -32.29 -29.34
N ALA A 2 25.59 -32.12 -28.74
CA ALA A 2 24.55 -31.21 -29.26
C ALA A 2 24.54 -29.91 -28.43
N PRO A 3 24.39 -28.75 -29.06
CA PRO A 3 24.42 -27.46 -28.38
C PRO A 3 23.20 -27.28 -27.48
N HIS A 4 23.46 -26.80 -26.27
CA HIS A 4 22.48 -26.40 -25.28
C HIS A 4 21.46 -25.43 -25.89
N HIS A 5 20.20 -25.85 -25.92
CA HIS A 5 19.08 -24.98 -26.27
C HIS A 5 19.05 -23.84 -25.24
N ALA A 6 19.44 -22.64 -25.68
CA ALA A 6 19.32 -21.43 -24.90
C ALA A 6 17.85 -21.26 -24.50
N ARG A 7 17.54 -21.61 -23.24
CA ARG A 7 16.24 -21.37 -22.62
C ARG A 7 16.11 -19.85 -22.60
N ALA A 8 15.32 -19.30 -23.52
CA ALA A 8 15.00 -17.88 -23.54
C ALA A 8 14.51 -17.54 -22.13
N ALA A 9 15.24 -16.66 -21.46
CA ALA A 9 14.99 -16.25 -20.09
C ALA A 9 13.55 -15.77 -19.99
N GLN A 10 12.67 -16.66 -19.53
CA GLN A 10 11.32 -16.27 -19.17
C GLN A 10 11.46 -15.58 -17.82
N VAL A 11 11.78 -14.29 -17.88
CA VAL A 11 11.79 -13.41 -16.72
C VAL A 11 10.36 -13.39 -16.21
N HIS A 12 10.02 -14.29 -15.29
CA HIS A 12 8.87 -14.12 -14.44
C HIS A 12 9.14 -12.86 -13.63
N ARG A 13 8.67 -11.73 -14.17
CA ARG A 13 8.63 -10.41 -13.52
C ARG A 13 7.64 -10.48 -12.37
N GLY A 14 7.89 -11.34 -11.39
CA GLY A 14 7.37 -11.20 -10.05
C GLY A 14 8.05 -10.01 -9.41
N ALA A 15 7.77 -8.81 -9.94
CA ALA A 15 8.00 -7.57 -9.24
C ALA A 15 7.52 -7.75 -7.80
N GLY A 16 8.17 -7.08 -6.85
CA GLY A 16 7.63 -6.96 -5.48
C GLY A 16 6.11 -6.85 -5.53
N LEU A 17 5.42 -7.87 -5.02
CA LEU A 17 3.97 -7.95 -5.01
C LEU A 17 3.46 -6.83 -4.11
N PHE A 18 3.30 -5.67 -4.71
CA PHE A 18 2.84 -4.40 -4.17
C PHE A 18 3.42 -4.02 -2.80
N ASP A 19 4.34 -3.05 -2.80
CA ASP A 19 4.78 -2.39 -1.57
C ASP A 19 3.57 -1.96 -0.74
N LEU A 20 3.36 -2.67 0.38
CA LEU A 20 2.20 -2.51 1.27
C LEU A 20 2.06 -1.05 1.73
N ARG A 21 3.17 -0.32 1.83
CA ARG A 21 3.14 1.10 2.25
C ARG A 21 2.43 1.98 1.23
N TRP A 22 2.55 1.67 -0.07
CA TRP A 22 1.80 2.37 -1.12
C TRP A 22 0.32 2.01 -1.10
N ILE A 23 -0.02 0.73 -0.86
CA ILE A 23 -1.42 0.30 -0.69
C ILE A 23 -2.05 1.01 0.52
N LEU A 24 -1.38 0.99 1.67
CA LEU A 24 -1.84 1.64 2.89
C LEU A 24 -1.98 3.15 2.70
N ALA A 25 -1.01 3.80 2.05
CA ALA A 25 -1.08 5.23 1.75
C ALA A 25 -2.30 5.57 0.88
N LEU A 26 -2.55 4.79 -0.19
CA LEU A 26 -3.72 4.98 -1.04
C LEU A 26 -5.03 4.78 -0.26
N LEU A 27 -5.11 3.71 0.54
CA LEU A 27 -6.30 3.40 1.33
C LEU A 27 -6.59 4.50 2.35
N PHE A 28 -5.56 4.98 3.06
CA PHE A 28 -5.70 6.09 4.00
C PHE A 28 -6.11 7.40 3.31
N ILE A 29 -5.62 7.68 2.09
CA ILE A 29 -6.04 8.86 1.32
C ILE A 29 -7.53 8.77 0.98
N VAL A 30 -7.99 7.62 0.46
CA VAL A 30 -9.39 7.45 0.06
C VAL A 30 -10.32 7.53 1.26
N TYR A 31 -10.07 6.72 2.30
CA TYR A 31 -10.93 6.71 3.49
C TYR A 31 -10.83 8.01 4.28
N GLY A 32 -9.62 8.51 4.49
CA GLY A 32 -9.36 9.76 5.19
C GLY A 32 -10.00 10.95 4.48
N GLY A 33 -9.92 10.99 3.15
CA GLY A 33 -10.59 12.02 2.34
C GLY A 33 -12.11 11.99 2.50
N VAL A 34 -12.73 10.81 2.47
CA VAL A 34 -14.18 10.67 2.73
C VAL A 34 -14.53 11.17 4.13
N LEU A 35 -13.78 10.76 5.15
CA LEU A 35 -13.99 11.18 6.54
C LEU A 35 -13.80 12.70 6.73
N THR A 36 -12.81 13.29 6.07
CA THR A 36 -12.60 14.74 6.08
C THR A 36 -13.76 15.48 5.40
N VAL A 37 -14.23 15.01 4.24
CA VAL A 37 -15.39 15.62 3.55
C VAL A 37 -16.65 15.52 4.40
N LEU A 38 -16.93 14.35 4.99
CA LEU A 38 -18.04 14.16 5.92
C LEU A 38 -17.90 15.05 7.16
N GLY A 39 -16.69 15.14 7.71
CA GLY A 39 -16.37 15.97 8.86
C GLY A 39 -16.57 17.47 8.61
N VAL A 40 -16.16 17.98 7.44
CA VAL A 40 -16.29 19.40 7.09
C VAL A 40 -17.72 19.77 6.67
N GLY A 41 -18.37 18.93 5.84
CA GLY A 41 -19.60 19.31 5.15
C GLY A 41 -20.88 18.62 5.63
N PHE A 42 -20.77 17.53 6.40
CA PHE A 42 -21.91 16.65 6.72
C PHE A 42 -21.98 16.28 8.21
N THR A 43 -21.41 17.10 9.08
CA THR A 43 -21.46 16.88 10.53
C THR A 43 -22.75 17.46 11.11
N THR A 44 -23.61 16.62 11.69
CA THR A 44 -24.87 17.04 12.31
C THR A 44 -24.73 17.29 13.81
N GLU A 45 -25.67 18.03 14.42
CA GLU A 45 -25.70 18.24 15.88
C GLU A 45 -25.87 16.92 16.65
N GLU A 46 -26.57 15.95 16.05
CA GLU A 46 -26.77 14.62 16.62
C GLU A 46 -25.48 13.80 16.62
N ASP A 47 -24.63 13.96 15.60
CA ASP A 47 -23.29 13.37 15.55
C ASP A 47 -22.35 14.01 16.57
N LEU A 48 -22.41 15.34 16.73
CA LEU A 48 -21.66 16.03 17.79
C LEU A 48 -22.09 15.55 19.17
N ALA A 49 -23.40 15.44 19.42
CA ALA A 49 -23.91 14.99 20.71
C ALA A 49 -23.38 13.59 21.08
N LYS A 50 -23.31 12.67 20.11
CA LYS A 50 -22.75 11.32 20.30
C LYS A 50 -21.24 11.32 20.55
N ALA A 51 -20.54 12.32 20.02
CA ALA A 51 -19.08 12.47 20.11
C ALA A 51 -18.64 13.55 21.11
N ALA A 52 -19.47 13.88 22.11
CA ALA A 52 -19.17 14.88 23.14
C ALA A 52 -18.78 16.28 22.58
N GLY A 53 -19.43 16.69 21.49
CA GLY A 53 -19.19 17.95 20.79
C GLY A 53 -18.00 17.92 19.83
N VAL A 54 -17.36 16.77 19.62
CA VAL A 54 -16.17 16.65 18.76
C VAL A 54 -16.56 16.17 17.37
N ALA A 55 -16.05 16.85 16.33
CA ALA A 55 -16.15 16.39 14.94
C ALA A 55 -15.23 15.19 14.69
N ILE A 56 -15.62 14.00 15.18
CA ILE A 56 -14.78 12.80 15.19
C ILE A 56 -14.36 12.36 13.77
N ASN A 57 -15.26 12.48 12.80
CA ASN A 57 -14.97 12.17 11.39
C ASN A 57 -13.86 13.08 10.84
N LEU A 58 -13.89 14.37 11.20
CA LEU A 58 -12.88 15.33 10.74
C LEU A 58 -11.50 15.00 11.31
N TRP A 59 -11.42 14.80 12.63
CA TRP A 59 -10.15 14.47 13.30
C TRP A 59 -9.59 13.12 12.85
N ALA A 60 -10.43 12.09 12.73
CA ALA A 60 -10.02 10.79 12.22
C ALA A 60 -9.53 10.90 10.76
N GLY A 61 -10.25 11.62 9.90
CA GLY A 61 -9.83 11.85 8.52
C GLY A 61 -8.48 12.55 8.42
N LEU A 62 -8.28 13.64 9.18
CA LEU A 62 -7.01 14.35 9.27
C LEU A 62 -5.86 13.46 9.75
N ALA A 63 -6.07 12.64 10.78
CA ALA A 63 -5.07 11.69 11.26
C ALA A 63 -4.69 10.66 10.19
N MET A 64 -5.68 10.13 9.45
CA MET A 64 -5.45 9.20 8.35
C MET A 64 -4.66 9.85 7.21
N LEU A 65 -4.96 11.09 6.84
CA LEU A 65 -4.22 11.83 5.81
C LEU A 65 -2.76 12.09 6.22
N LEU A 66 -2.53 12.45 7.48
CA LEU A 66 -1.18 12.59 8.02
C LEU A 66 -0.41 11.26 7.98
N ALA A 67 -1.04 10.16 8.36
CA ALA A 67 -0.43 8.83 8.28
C ALA A 67 -0.11 8.45 6.83
N ALA A 68 -1.01 8.73 5.89
CA ALA A 68 -0.78 8.47 4.47
C ALA A 68 0.45 9.21 3.93
N ALA A 69 0.60 10.50 4.29
CA ALA A 69 1.77 11.29 3.90
C ALA A 69 3.06 10.67 4.44
N LEU A 70 3.05 10.20 5.70
CA LEU A 70 4.19 9.52 6.31
C LEU A 70 4.52 8.20 5.60
N PHE A 71 3.52 7.36 5.32
CA PHE A 71 3.71 6.09 4.61
C PHE A 71 4.23 6.29 3.19
N ALA A 72 3.67 7.24 2.44
CA ALA A 72 4.10 7.57 1.09
C ALA A 72 5.55 8.09 1.08
N LEU A 73 5.90 9.00 2.01
CA LEU A 73 7.26 9.51 2.15
C LEU A 73 8.24 8.38 2.49
N TRP A 74 7.89 7.51 3.43
CA TRP A 74 8.75 6.39 3.81
C TRP A 74 8.92 5.36 2.69
N ALA A 75 7.84 5.03 1.97
CA ALA A 75 7.89 4.14 0.82
C ALA A 75 8.79 4.70 -0.28
N ARG A 76 8.70 6.01 -0.52
CA ARG A 76 9.56 6.72 -1.49
C ARG A 76 11.02 6.77 -1.07
N LEU A 77 11.31 6.92 0.22
CA LEU A 77 12.68 6.95 0.76
C LEU A 77 13.35 5.56 0.84
N ARG A 78 12.57 4.48 0.91
CA ARG A 78 13.07 3.11 1.12
C ARG A 78 12.39 2.11 0.17
N PRO A 79 12.64 2.16 -1.15
CA PRO A 79 11.99 1.27 -2.12
C PRO A 79 12.36 -0.21 -1.91
N VAL A 80 11.38 -1.11 -2.03
CA VAL A 80 11.60 -2.56 -1.96
C VAL A 80 12.10 -3.08 -3.31
N VAL A 81 13.23 -3.78 -3.31
CA VAL A 81 13.81 -4.43 -4.49
C VAL A 81 13.81 -5.93 -4.25
N VAL A 82 13.19 -6.70 -5.15
CA VAL A 82 13.17 -8.16 -5.09
C VAL A 82 14.22 -8.70 -6.04
N ASP A 83 15.11 -9.59 -5.57
CA ASP A 83 16.11 -10.26 -6.42
C ASP A 83 15.45 -11.45 -7.16
N PRO A 84 15.41 -11.43 -8.51
CA PRO A 84 14.79 -12.50 -9.30
C PRO A 84 15.47 -13.87 -9.13
N ARG A 85 16.73 -13.92 -8.68
CA ARG A 85 17.52 -15.17 -8.60
C ARG A 85 17.16 -16.07 -7.42
N LEU A 86 16.35 -15.59 -6.47
CA LEU A 86 15.93 -16.35 -5.29
C LEU A 86 14.70 -17.25 -5.53
N ILE A 87 14.13 -17.25 -6.74
CA ILE A 87 12.92 -18.00 -7.10
C ILE A 87 13.26 -19.26 -7.93
N ASP A 88 14.51 -19.44 -8.36
CA ASP A 88 14.91 -20.46 -9.37
C ASP A 88 15.48 -21.77 -8.78
N HIS A 89 15.42 -21.99 -7.46
CA HIS A 89 16.15 -23.10 -6.81
C HIS A 89 15.27 -24.32 -6.45
N GLY A 90 14.33 -24.71 -7.33
CA GLY A 90 13.33 -25.75 -7.01
C GLY A 90 13.17 -26.89 -8.02
N ASP A 91 13.83 -26.85 -9.18
CA ASP A 91 13.51 -27.74 -10.32
C ASP A 91 14.74 -28.50 -10.89
N ASP A 92 15.91 -28.39 -10.26
CA ASP A 92 17.19 -28.96 -10.73
C ASP A 92 17.60 -30.32 -10.09
N ASP A 93 16.84 -30.82 -9.10
CA ASP A 93 17.11 -32.07 -8.37
C ASP A 93 16.12 -33.23 -8.69
N ASN A 94 15.75 -33.45 -9.95
CA ASN A 94 15.06 -34.69 -10.36
C ASN A 94 16.03 -35.60 -11.16
N PRO A 95 16.50 -36.73 -10.58
CA PRO A 95 17.47 -37.62 -11.21
C PRO A 95 16.94 -38.35 -12.46
#